data_AF-W5YWK1-F1
#
_entry.id   AF-W5YWK1-F1
#
_cell.length_a   1.000
_cell.length_b   1.000
_cell.length_c   1.000
_cell.angle_alpha   90.00
_cell.angle_beta   90.00
_cell.angle_gamma   90.00
#
_symmetry.space_group_name_H-M   'P 1'
#
loop_
_entity.id
_entity.type
_entity.pdbx_description
1 polymer ?
#
loop_
_entity_poly.entity_id
_entity_poly.type
_entity_poly.pdbx_seq_one_letter_code
_entity_poly.pdbx_strand_id
1 'polypeptide(L)' 'MSDLLSKLDRDDSIGTRLFQVKPKIMVVDDEPTNIRVLSDALKNDHDIIVATSAKQALGLLDRENVLIYCYWIS' A
#
# COMPACT_ATOMS: atom_id res chain seq x y z
N MET A 1 -37.05 7.39 -12.39
CA MET A 1 -35.89 6.54 -12.01
C MET A 1 -34.95 6.26 -13.17
N SER A 2 -35.41 6.28 -14.42
CA SER A 2 -34.57 6.04 -15.62
C SER A 2 -33.70 7.23 -16.04
N ASP A 3 -34.12 8.47 -15.74
CA ASP A 3 -33.37 9.70 -16.08
C ASP A 3 -32.19 10.04 -15.16
N LEU A 4 -32.10 9.38 -14.01
CA LEU A 4 -31.01 9.61 -13.04
C LEU A 4 -29.79 8.73 -13.36
N LEU A 5 -30.03 7.53 -13.88
CA LEU A 5 -28.99 6.57 -14.27
C LEU A 5 -28.32 6.96 -15.59
N SER A 6 -29.05 7.59 -16.52
CA SER A 6 -28.51 8.07 -17.80
C SER A 6 -27.60 9.30 -17.67
N LYS A 7 -27.59 9.98 -16.51
CA LYS A 7 -26.70 11.12 -16.22
C LYS A 7 -25.42 10.72 -15.48
N LEU A 8 -25.38 9.50 -14.92
CA LEU A 8 -24.19 8.94 -14.28
C LEU A 8 -23.20 8.33 -15.29
N ASP A 9 -23.62 8.15 -16.54
CA ASP A 9 -22.81 7.59 -17.64
C ASP A 9 -22.03 8.66 -18.43
N ARG A 10 -22.03 9.92 -17.97
CA ARG A 10 -21.40 11.06 -18.67
C ARG A 10 -20.24 11.72 -17.91
N ASP A 11 -19.87 11.20 -16.75
CA ASP A 11 -18.71 11.70 -16.02
C ASP A 11 -17.98 10.56 -15.30
N ASP A 12 -17.11 9.88 -16.05
CA ASP A 12 -16.14 8.88 -15.58
C ASP A 12 -15.17 9.42 -14.51
N SER A 13 -15.32 10.66 -14.06
CA SER A 13 -14.41 11.34 -13.14
C SER A 13 -14.85 11.30 -11.67
N ILE A 14 -16.09 10.91 -11.35
CA ILE A 14 -16.62 10.97 -9.96
C ILE A 14 -16.63 9.59 -9.28
N GLY A 15 -16.82 8.50 -10.02
CA GLY A 15 -16.85 7.13 -9.46
C GLY A 15 -15.50 6.63 -8.93
N THR A 16 -14.38 7.12 -9.46
CA THR A 16 -13.04 6.56 -9.17
C THR A 16 -12.28 7.33 -8.07
N ARG A 17 -12.81 8.48 -7.61
CA ARG A 17 -12.13 9.37 -6.63
C ARG A 17 -12.65 9.29 -5.20
N LEU A 18 -13.65 8.46 -4.92
CA LEU A 18 -14.08 8.20 -3.55
C LEU A 18 -13.11 7.20 -2.90
N PHE A 19 -11.95 7.71 -2.45
CA PHE A 19 -10.97 7.05 -1.60
C PHE A 19 -10.16 5.91 -2.24
N GLN A 20 -9.27 6.23 -3.18
CA GLN A 20 -8.10 5.38 -3.43
C GLN A 20 -7.10 5.53 -2.27
N VAL A 21 -7.44 4.93 -1.12
CA VAL A 21 -6.46 4.75 -0.03
C VAL A 21 -5.49 3.68 -0.50
N LYS A 22 -4.23 4.05 -0.70
CA LYS A 22 -3.19 3.08 -1.01
C LYS A 22 -3.05 2.13 0.18
N PRO A 23 -3.11 0.82 -0.03
CA PRO A 23 -2.88 -0.13 1.05
C PRO A 23 -1.46 0.07 1.60
N LYS A 24 -1.36 0.09 2.93
CA LYS A 24 -0.10 0.27 3.64
C LYS A 24 0.60 -1.09 3.74
N ILE A 25 1.87 -1.13 3.35
CA ILE A 25 2.71 -2.34 3.39
C ILE A 25 3.95 -2.11 4.23
N MET A 26 4.41 -3.16 4.91
CA MET A 26 5.67 -3.14 5.65
C MET A 26 6.69 -4.08 5.00
N VAL A 27 7.83 -3.52 4.59
CA VAL A 27 8.99 -4.26 4.09
C VAL A 27 9.94 -4.49 5.27
N VAL A 28 10.33 -5.74 5.49
CA VAL A 28 11.23 -6.12 6.59
C VAL A 28 12.47 -6.80 6.04
N ASP A 29 13.61 -6.12 6.05
CA ASP A 29 14.89 -6.63 5.54
C ASP A 29 16.05 -5.87 6.21
N ASP A 30 17.14 -6.54 6.56
CA ASP A 30 18.31 -5.92 7.21
C ASP A 30 19.30 -5.30 6.20
N GLU A 31 19.20 -5.66 4.92
CA GLU A 31 20.02 -5.08 3.85
C GLU A 31 19.36 -3.81 3.26
N PRO A 32 20.03 -2.64 3.32
CA PRO A 32 19.49 -1.40 2.76
C PRO A 32 19.20 -1.47 1.25
N THR A 33 19.96 -2.28 0.50
CA THR A 33 19.77 -2.46 -0.94
C THR A 33 18.43 -3.11 -1.23
N ASN A 34 18.11 -4.21 -0.52
CA ASN A 34 16.86 -4.95 -0.69
C ASN A 34 15.65 -4.08 -0.33
N ILE A 35 15.74 -3.35 0.79
CA ILE A 35 14.73 -2.34 1.16
C ILE A 35 14.47 -1.38 0.00
N ARG A 36 15.54 -0.85 -0.61
CA ARG A 36 15.43 0.18 -1.65
C ARG A 36 14.80 -0.36 -2.93
N VAL A 37 15.21 -1.55 -3.37
CA VAL A 37 14.64 -2.22 -4.54
C VAL A 37 13.15 -2.54 -4.33
N LEU A 38 12.80 -3.11 -3.18
CA LEU A 38 11.42 -3.44 -2.84
C LEU A 38 10.56 -2.18 -2.70
N SER A 39 11.09 -1.13 -2.08
CA SER A 39 10.39 0.15 -1.94
C SER A 39 10.12 0.79 -3.30
N ASP A 40 11.10 0.80 -4.19
CA ASP A 40 10.96 1.38 -5.52
C ASP A 40 9.96 0.60 -6.39
N ALA A 41 9.89 -0.72 -6.23
CA ALA A 41 8.94 -1.57 -6.95
C ALA A 41 7.48 -1.36 -6.51
N LEU A 42 7.24 -1.03 -5.22
CA LEU A 42 5.89 -1.05 -4.64
C LEU A 42 5.29 0.34 -4.37
N LYS A 43 6.10 1.41 -4.37
CA LYS A 43 5.69 2.79 -3.96
C LYS A 43 4.57 3.41 -4.81
N ASN A 44 4.40 2.95 -6.05
CA ASN A 44 3.40 3.52 -6.95
C ASN A 44 1.98 3.14 -6.53
N ASP A 45 1.80 1.96 -5.94
CA ASP A 45 0.48 1.41 -5.59
C ASP A 45 0.24 1.31 -4.08
N HIS A 46 1.29 1.40 -3.27
CA HIS A 46 1.25 1.18 -1.81
C HIS A 46 1.94 2.30 -1.03
N ASP A 47 1.50 2.51 0.20
CA ASP A 47 2.21 3.32 1.19
C ASP A 47 3.19 2.42 1.96
N ILE A 48 4.48 2.70 1.84
CA ILE A 48 5.54 1.80 2.33
C ILE A 48 6.06 2.23 3.69
N ILE A 49 6.13 1.25 4.59
CA ILE A 49 6.85 1.33 5.86
C ILE A 49 8.01 0.33 5.81
N VAL A 50 9.14 0.70 6.40
CA VAL A 50 10.33 -0.14 6.43
C VAL A 50 10.64 -0.52 7.87
N ALA A 51 11.02 -1.78 8.08
CA ALA A 51 11.66 -2.24 9.28
C ALA A 51 12.95 -3.00 8.93
N THR A 52 14.02 -2.81 9.71
CA THR A 52 15.30 -3.50 9.51
C THR A 52 15.46 -4.73 10.41
N SER A 53 14.42 -5.07 11.16
CA SER A 53 14.39 -6.26 12.02
C SER A 53 12.96 -6.69 12.33
N ALA A 54 12.78 -7.97 12.64
CA ALA A 54 11.50 -8.52 13.08
C ALA A 54 10.97 -7.81 14.35
N LYS A 55 11.85 -7.46 15.30
CA LYS A 55 11.45 -6.75 16.52
C LYS A 55 10.88 -5.36 16.23
N GLN A 56 11.50 -4.63 15.30
CA GLN A 56 10.99 -3.34 14.86
C GLN A 56 9.67 -3.50 14.11
N ALA A 57 9.55 -4.51 13.24
CA ALA A 57 8.32 -4.80 12.51
C ALA A 57 7.15 -5.09 13.46
N LEU A 58 7.35 -5.97 14.45
CA LEU A 58 6.35 -6.29 15.46
C LEU A 58 5.91 -5.07 16.28
N GLY A 59 6.85 -4.19 16.66
CA GLY A 59 6.53 -2.96 17.37
C GLY A 59 5.71 -1.95 16.54
N LEU A 60 5.80 -2.02 15.21
CA LEU A 60 5.00 -1.21 14.30
C LEU A 60 3.60 -1.81 14.07
N LEU A 61 3.48 -3.14 14.03
CA LEU A 61 2.19 -3.84 13.88
C LEU A 61 1.25 -3.62 15.05
N ASP A 62 1.77 -3.53 16.27
CA ASP A 62 0.97 -3.22 17.46
C ASP A 62 0.30 -1.83 17.38
N ARG A 63 0.76 -0.96 16.49
CA ARG A 63 0.29 0.43 16.36
C ARG A 63 -0.49 0.71 15.08
N GLU A 64 -0.39 -0.14 14.07
CA GLU A 64 -0.84 0.15 12.71
C GLU A 64 -1.47 -1.08 12.05
N ASN A 65 -2.57 -0.88 11.30
CA ASN A 65 -3.20 -1.94 10.52
C ASN A 65 -2.48 -2.10 9.17
N VAL A 66 -1.40 -2.89 9.15
CA VAL A 66 -0.47 -3.00 8.00
C VAL A 66 -0.40 -4.42 7.48
N LEU A 67 -0.36 -4.58 6.16
CA LEU A 67 -0.02 -5.85 5.52
C LEU A 67 1.50 -6.02 5.50
N ILE A 68 2.01 -7.13 6.03
CA ILE A 68 3.44 -7.43 6.02
C ILE A 68 3.79 -8.06 4.68
N TYR A 69 4.79 -7.51 4.01
CA TYR A 69 5.41 -8.13 2.84
C TYR A 69 6.85 -8.52 3.20
N CYS A 70 7.04 -9.80 3.50
CA CYS A 70 8.37 -10.39 3.71
C CYS A 70 8.80 -11.06 2.41
N TYR A 71 9.76 -10.47 1.70
CA TYR A 71 10.43 -11.15 0.59
C TYR A 71 11.75 -11.72 1.12
N TRP A 72 11.78 -13.01 1.44
CA TRP A 72 13.05 -13.73 1.61
C TRP A 72 13.55 -14.07 0.20
N ILE A 73 14.55 -13.34 -0.30
CA ILE A 73 15.43 -13.85 -1.37
C ILE A 73 16.81 -14.06 -0.76
N SER A 74 17.19 -15.35 -0.71
CA SER A 74 18.46 -15.97 -0.27
C SER A 74 18.73 -16.04 1.23
#